data_AF-A0A8T4CY85-F1
#
_entry.id   AF-A0A8T4CY85-F1
#
_cell.length_a   1.000
_cell.length_b   1.000
_cell.length_c   1.000
_cell.angle_alpha   90.00
_cell.angle_beta   90.00
_cell.angle_gamma   90.00
#
_symmetry.space_group_name_H-M   'P 1'
#
loop_
_entity.id
_entity.type
_entity.pdbx_description
1 polymer ?
#
loop_
_entity_poly.entity_id
_entity_poly.type
_entity_poly.pdbx_seq_one_letter_code
_entity_poly.pdbx_strand_id
1 'polypeptide(L)'
;MDFITYTLSALIALSGVVVGSYLANSAPEEVHTIKKYFPLVQMISLVLLFFVLYSYFPFFIVSALLILTFAFFRLFWHRQNVNILDYSVFAVLFPLTSLVAVAHYYVTLILFAFGVFSGALFYVLHTIPSTKKGSKKSTKKDSSLHVAHHKHRGRHHTHDEILSRLFASYAFFLLLACVSYIVSEIFMHLIN
;
A
#
# COMPACT_ATOMS: atom_id res chain seq x y z
N MET A 1 -14.43 20.07 1.01
CA MET A 1 -13.49 20.33 -0.12
C MET A 1 -14.24 20.05 -1.42
N ASP A 2 -13.88 20.62 -2.57
CA ASP A 2 -14.55 20.26 -3.82
C ASP A 2 -14.18 18.84 -4.29
N PHE A 3 -15.11 18.19 -5.00
CA PHE A 3 -14.98 16.78 -5.43
C PHE A 3 -13.78 16.55 -6.36
N ILE A 4 -13.43 17.53 -7.19
CA ILE A 4 -12.31 17.41 -8.13
C ILE A 4 -10.99 17.37 -7.36
N THR A 5 -10.79 18.30 -6.43
CA THR A 5 -9.60 18.31 -5.56
C THR A 5 -9.52 17.03 -4.72
N TYR A 6 -10.64 16.49 -4.24
CA TYR A 6 -10.67 15.25 -3.47
C TYR A 6 -10.24 14.06 -4.32
N THR A 7 -10.79 13.94 -5.52
CA THR A 7 -10.47 12.87 -6.47
C THR A 7 -8.99 12.93 -6.87
N LEU A 8 -8.46 14.11 -7.17
CA LEU A 8 -7.04 14.29 -7.48
C LEU A 8 -6.15 13.91 -6.29
N SER A 9 -6.53 14.32 -5.08
CA SER A 9 -5.79 13.96 -3.86
C SER A 9 -5.80 12.45 -3.62
N ALA A 10 -6.93 11.77 -3.86
CA ALA A 10 -7.03 10.32 -3.79
C ALA A 10 -6.10 9.64 -4.82
N LEU A 11 -6.08 10.12 -6.07
CA LEU A 11 -5.19 9.61 -7.11
C LEU A 11 -3.72 9.79 -6.74
N ILE A 12 -3.35 10.95 -6.18
CA ILE A 12 -2.00 11.22 -5.70
C ILE A 12 -1.65 10.27 -4.55
N ALA A 13 -2.46 10.18 -3.50
CA ALA A 13 -2.23 9.27 -2.37
C ALA A 13 -2.02 7.83 -2.85
N LEU A 14 -2.85 7.38 -3.78
CA LEU A 14 -2.76 6.04 -4.34
C LEU A 14 -1.54 5.85 -5.23
N SER A 15 -1.14 6.83 -6.02
CA SER A 15 0.01 6.71 -6.93
C SER A 15 1.30 6.27 -6.23
N GLY A 16 1.41 6.50 -4.92
CA GLY A 16 2.49 6.00 -4.07
C GLY A 16 2.71 4.49 -4.24
N VAL A 17 1.67 3.65 -4.30
CA VAL A 17 1.86 2.19 -4.43
C VAL A 17 2.44 1.81 -5.79
N VAL A 18 2.05 2.51 -6.86
CA VAL A 18 2.60 2.29 -8.21
C VAL A 18 4.07 2.70 -8.20
N VAL A 19 4.37 3.89 -7.68
CA VAL A 19 5.75 4.40 -7.59
C VAL A 19 6.63 3.45 -6.77
N GLY A 20 6.14 2.99 -5.62
CA GLY A 20 6.83 2.02 -4.78
C GLY A 20 7.12 0.69 -5.48
N SER A 21 6.13 0.15 -6.16
CA SER A 21 6.28 -1.09 -6.93
C SER A 21 7.26 -0.92 -8.08
N TYR A 22 7.21 0.23 -8.78
CA TYR A 22 8.13 0.56 -9.85
C TYR A 22 9.58 0.70 -9.35
N LEU A 23 9.79 1.41 -8.24
CA LEU A 23 11.11 1.53 -7.61
C LEU A 23 11.68 0.17 -7.19
N ALA A 24 10.84 -0.70 -6.62
CA ALA A 24 11.24 -2.06 -6.28
C ALA A 24 11.57 -2.93 -7.49
N ASN A 25 10.90 -2.71 -8.62
CA ASN A 25 11.23 -3.38 -9.86
C ASN A 25 12.54 -2.88 -10.47
N SER A 26 12.86 -1.60 -10.32
CA SER A 26 14.10 -0.99 -10.85
C SER A 26 15.33 -1.34 -10.01
N ALA A 27 15.19 -1.50 -8.70
CA ALA A 27 16.30 -1.80 -7.77
C ALA A 27 15.97 -2.95 -6.79
N PRO A 28 15.70 -4.18 -7.27
CA PRO A 28 15.19 -5.26 -6.43
C PRO A 28 16.16 -5.72 -5.34
N GLU A 29 17.48 -5.65 -5.58
CA GLU A 29 18.50 -6.05 -4.59
C GLU A 29 18.55 -5.12 -3.38
N GLU A 30 18.40 -3.81 -3.61
CA GLU A 30 18.35 -2.81 -2.55
C GLU A 30 17.08 -2.98 -1.70
N VAL A 31 15.92 -3.11 -2.37
CA VAL A 31 14.62 -3.26 -1.70
C VAL A 31 14.56 -4.55 -0.87
N HIS A 32 15.13 -5.66 -1.35
CA HIS A 32 15.22 -6.89 -0.57
C HIS A 32 16.08 -6.76 0.71
N THR A 33 17.07 -5.87 0.71
CA THR A 33 17.95 -5.62 1.87
C THR A 33 17.24 -4.75 2.91
N ILE A 34 16.47 -3.75 2.47
CA ILE A 34 15.77 -2.80 3.35
C ILE A 34 14.39 -3.27 3.79
N LYS A 35 13.83 -4.34 3.21
CA LYS A 35 12.47 -4.84 3.51
C LYS A 35 12.16 -5.04 4.99
N LYS A 36 13.17 -5.37 5.80
CA LYS A 36 13.03 -5.56 7.25
C LYS A 36 12.63 -4.28 8.00
N TYR A 37 12.89 -3.12 7.41
CA TYR A 37 12.55 -1.81 7.97
C TYR A 37 11.19 -1.30 7.50
N PHE A 38 10.59 -1.89 6.46
CA PHE A 38 9.30 -1.43 5.91
C PHE A 38 8.17 -1.41 6.94
N PRO A 39 7.98 -2.44 7.79
CA PRO A 39 6.95 -2.39 8.83
C PRO A 39 7.16 -1.23 9.82
N LEU A 40 8.43 -0.92 10.15
CA LEU A 40 8.76 0.18 11.05
C LEU A 40 8.45 1.53 10.41
N VAL A 41 8.77 1.71 9.12
CA VAL A 41 8.46 2.95 8.39
C VAL A 41 6.95 3.13 8.22
N GLN A 42 6.22 2.05 7.89
CA GLN A 42 4.76 2.05 7.83
C GLN A 42 4.13 2.43 9.18
N MET A 43 4.68 1.93 10.29
CA MET A 43 4.24 2.30 11.65
C MET A 43 4.49 3.79 11.94
N ILE A 44 5.65 4.33 11.55
CA ILE A 44 5.94 5.76 11.70
C ILE A 44 4.94 6.61 10.90
N SER A 45 4.66 6.25 9.65
CA SER A 45 3.65 6.93 8.83
C SER A 45 2.27 6.90 9.47
N LEU A 46 1.88 5.77 10.10
CA LEU A 46 0.61 5.65 10.79
C LEU A 46 0.56 6.52 12.07
N VAL A 47 1.64 6.60 12.83
CA VAL A 47 1.74 7.52 13.99
C VAL A 47 1.63 8.97 13.54
N LEU A 48 2.33 9.35 12.47
CA LEU A 48 2.25 10.71 11.89
C LEU A 48 0.82 11.03 11.42
N LEU A 49 0.14 10.06 10.81
CA LEU A 49 -1.26 10.21 10.39
C LEU A 49 -2.14 10.56 11.59
N PHE A 50 -2.04 9.80 12.68
CA PHE A 50 -2.82 10.08 13.89
C PHE A 50 -2.44 11.41 14.54
N PHE A 51 -1.17 11.80 14.53
CA PHE A 51 -0.74 13.09 15.04
C PHE A 51 -1.37 14.26 14.26
N VAL A 52 -1.40 14.15 12.92
CA VAL A 52 -2.11 15.11 12.06
C VAL A 52 -3.59 15.12 12.42
N LEU A 53 -4.24 13.96 12.52
CA LEU A 53 -5.67 13.90 12.85
C LEU A 53 -5.98 14.54 14.21
N TYR A 54 -5.19 14.28 15.25
CA TYR A 54 -5.36 14.91 16.58
C TYR A 54 -5.19 16.44 16.56
N SER A 55 -4.45 16.97 15.59
CA SER A 55 -4.24 18.42 15.46
C SER A 55 -5.44 19.15 14.86
N TYR A 56 -6.28 18.45 14.08
CA TYR A 56 -7.37 19.07 13.31
C TYR A 56 -8.77 18.56 13.67
N PHE A 57 -8.89 17.41 14.33
CA PHE A 57 -10.17 16.79 14.68
C PHE A 57 -10.33 16.60 16.19
N PRO A 58 -11.57 16.58 16.70
CA PRO A 58 -11.84 16.32 18.12
C PRO A 58 -11.20 15.02 18.62
N PHE A 59 -10.60 15.08 19.80
CA PHE A 59 -9.92 13.96 20.45
C PHE A 59 -10.75 12.67 20.46
N PHE A 60 -12.04 12.77 20.73
CA PHE A 60 -12.95 11.62 20.78
C PHE A 60 -13.04 10.87 19.44
N ILE A 61 -13.17 11.60 18.33
CA ILE A 61 -13.25 11.03 16.97
C ILE A 61 -11.94 10.32 16.63
N VAL A 62 -10.81 11.00 16.86
CA VAL A 62 -9.49 10.46 16.53
C VAL A 62 -9.15 9.24 17.40
N SER A 63 -9.52 9.26 18.68
CA SER A 63 -9.32 8.13 19.60
C SER A 63 -10.18 6.92 19.20
N ALA A 64 -11.44 7.13 18.82
CA ALA A 64 -12.31 6.07 18.33
C ALA A 64 -11.74 5.42 17.05
N LEU A 65 -11.22 6.24 16.13
CA LEU A 65 -10.55 5.76 14.92
C LEU A 65 -9.27 4.99 15.24
N LEU A 66 -8.47 5.45 16.21
CA LEU A 66 -7.27 4.76 16.65
C LEU A 66 -7.62 3.36 17.18
N ILE A 67 -8.62 3.26 18.06
CA ILE A 67 -9.10 1.99 18.61
C ILE A 67 -9.60 1.08 17.49
N LEU A 68 -10.37 1.63 16.53
CA LEU A 68 -10.87 0.89 15.38
C LEU A 68 -9.72 0.34 14.53
N THR A 69 -8.71 1.15 14.24
CA THR A 69 -7.51 0.73 13.50
C THR A 69 -6.78 -0.41 14.22
N PHE A 70 -6.56 -0.31 15.54
CA PHE A 70 -5.95 -1.40 16.31
C PHE A 70 -6.82 -2.66 16.37
N ALA A 71 -8.14 -2.51 16.44
CA ALA A 71 -9.08 -3.64 16.39
C ALA A 71 -9.00 -4.36 15.04
N PHE A 72 -8.93 -3.62 13.93
CA PHE A 72 -8.70 -4.17 12.60
C PHE A 72 -7.33 -4.86 12.52
N PHE A 73 -6.26 -4.21 12.98
CA PHE A 73 -4.95 -4.86 13.04
C PHE A 73 -5.03 -6.19 13.78
N ARG A 74 -5.62 -6.24 14.97
CA ARG A 74 -5.75 -7.47 15.77
C ARG A 74 -6.56 -8.56 15.07
N LEU A 75 -7.69 -8.21 14.44
CA LEU A 75 -8.57 -9.16 13.75
C LEU A 75 -7.91 -9.77 12.51
N PHE A 76 -7.10 -8.99 11.80
CA PHE A 76 -6.55 -9.38 10.50
C PHE A 76 -5.05 -9.65 10.51
N TRP A 77 -4.35 -9.45 11.64
CA TRP A 77 -2.91 -9.71 11.82
C TRP A 77 -2.50 -11.13 11.37
N HIS A 78 -3.37 -12.11 11.59
CA HIS A 78 -3.09 -13.52 11.27
C HIS A 78 -3.21 -13.86 9.79
N ARG A 79 -3.83 -12.99 8.98
CA ARG A 79 -3.87 -13.15 7.52
C ARG A 79 -2.78 -12.25 6.94
N GLN A 80 -1.73 -12.83 6.36
CA GLN A 80 -0.54 -12.15 5.80
C GLN A 80 -0.80 -11.05 4.74
N ASN A 81 -2.05 -10.67 4.48
CA ASN A 81 -2.46 -9.59 3.57
C ASN A 81 -2.52 -8.24 4.29
N VAL A 82 -1.48 -7.91 5.06
CA VAL A 82 -1.41 -6.66 5.86
C VAL A 82 -1.67 -5.43 4.98
N ASN A 83 -1.20 -5.45 3.73
CA ASN A 83 -1.42 -4.37 2.78
C ASN A 83 -2.91 -4.08 2.49
N ILE A 84 -3.79 -5.08 2.39
CA ILE A 84 -5.21 -4.83 2.06
C ILE A 84 -5.94 -4.15 3.23
N LEU A 85 -5.54 -4.48 4.46
CA LEU A 85 -6.12 -3.94 5.68
C LEU A 85 -5.79 -2.46 5.88
N ASP A 86 -4.56 -2.07 5.58
CA ASP A 86 -4.12 -0.70 5.75
C ASP A 86 -4.90 0.25 4.82
N TYR A 87 -5.17 -0.20 3.58
CA TYR A 87 -5.98 0.58 2.64
C TYR A 87 -7.46 0.67 3.03
N SER A 88 -8.06 -0.33 3.67
CA SER A 88 -9.47 -0.20 4.09
C SER A 88 -9.64 0.83 5.21
N VAL A 89 -8.68 0.88 6.15
CA VAL A 89 -8.65 1.91 7.20
C VAL A 89 -8.46 3.30 6.58
N PHE A 90 -7.55 3.44 5.61
CA PHE A 90 -7.34 4.72 4.94
C PHE A 90 -8.54 5.16 4.11
N ALA A 91 -9.29 4.24 3.51
CA ALA A 91 -10.48 4.57 2.73
C ALA A 91 -11.59 5.21 3.57
N VAL A 92 -11.64 4.91 4.88
CA VAL A 92 -12.57 5.55 5.84
C VAL A 92 -12.02 6.88 6.36
N LEU A 93 -10.71 6.94 6.62
CA LEU A 93 -10.05 8.16 7.11
C LEU A 93 -9.96 9.27 6.06
N PHE A 94 -9.80 8.91 4.79
CA PHE A 94 -9.57 9.87 3.71
C PHE A 94 -10.77 10.80 3.47
N PRO A 95 -12.03 10.33 3.40
CA PRO A 95 -13.22 11.18 3.37
C PRO A 95 -13.33 12.09 4.60
N LEU A 96 -13.08 11.55 5.81
CA LEU A 96 -13.16 12.35 7.04
C LEU A 96 -12.20 13.55 6.99
N THR A 97 -10.98 13.33 6.48
CA THR A 97 -9.99 14.41 6.36
C THR A 97 -10.40 15.49 5.36
N SER A 98 -11.28 15.18 4.40
CA SER A 98 -11.76 16.16 3.40
C SER A 98 -12.62 17.28 3.98
N LEU A 99 -13.08 17.13 5.23
CA LEU A 99 -13.75 18.16 6.01
C LEU A 99 -12.82 19.35 6.33
N VAL A 100 -11.51 19.11 6.41
CA VAL A 100 -10.50 20.13 6.69
C VAL A 100 -9.40 20.05 5.64
N ALA A 101 -9.39 20.97 4.66
CA ALA A 101 -8.50 20.92 3.50
C ALA A 101 -7.01 20.77 3.87
N VAL A 102 -6.55 21.51 4.88
CA VAL A 102 -5.17 21.43 5.37
C VAL A 102 -4.82 20.03 5.91
N ALA A 103 -5.71 19.44 6.70
CA ALA A 103 -5.55 18.07 7.20
C ALA A 103 -5.53 17.06 6.05
N HIS A 104 -6.41 17.24 5.07
CA HIS A 104 -6.50 16.38 3.89
C HIS A 104 -5.19 16.34 3.08
N TYR A 105 -4.54 17.50 2.88
CA TYR A 105 -3.26 17.57 2.18
C TYR A 105 -2.14 16.83 2.92
N TYR A 106 -2.03 17.02 4.24
CA TYR A 106 -1.04 16.29 5.04
C TYR A 106 -1.29 14.79 5.02
N VAL A 107 -2.56 14.37 5.15
CA VAL A 107 -2.96 12.97 5.07
C VAL A 107 -2.62 12.40 3.69
N THR A 108 -2.90 13.12 2.61
CA THR A 108 -2.56 12.70 1.23
C THR A 108 -1.08 12.42 1.07
N LEU A 109 -0.22 13.30 1.59
CA LEU A 109 1.23 13.12 1.52
C LEU A 109 1.70 11.92 2.37
N ILE A 110 1.15 11.75 3.57
CA ILE A 110 1.45 10.61 4.44
C ILE A 110 1.02 9.29 3.77
N LEU A 111 -0.17 9.26 3.17
CA LEU A 111 -0.68 8.09 2.46
C LEU A 111 0.12 7.78 1.20
N PHE A 112 0.57 8.81 0.47
CA PHE A 112 1.48 8.63 -0.65
C PHE A 112 2.78 7.95 -0.19
N ALA A 113 3.44 8.47 0.85
CA ALA A 113 4.66 7.90 1.39
C ALA A 113 4.44 6.46 1.89
N PHE A 114 3.35 6.23 2.63
CA PHE A 114 2.94 4.88 3.06
C PHE A 114 2.75 3.94 1.87
N GLY A 115 2.10 4.44 0.81
CA GLY A 115 1.87 3.72 -0.43
C GLY A 115 3.16 3.27 -1.10
N VAL A 116 4.17 4.15 -1.15
CA VAL A 116 5.50 3.82 -1.72
C VAL A 116 6.12 2.62 -1.01
N PHE A 117 6.15 2.62 0.32
CA PHE A 117 6.71 1.48 1.07
C PHE A 117 5.86 0.22 0.91
N SER A 118 4.54 0.35 0.91
CA SER A 118 3.61 -0.78 0.77
C SER A 118 3.70 -1.43 -0.61
N GLY A 119 3.86 -0.64 -1.66
CA GLY A 119 4.05 -1.13 -3.04
C GLY A 119 5.39 -1.83 -3.21
N ALA A 120 6.46 -1.24 -2.66
CA ALA A 120 7.78 -1.87 -2.65
C ALA A 120 7.78 -3.20 -1.90
N LEU A 121 7.12 -3.26 -0.73
CA LEU A 121 6.95 -4.48 0.05
C LEU A 121 6.11 -5.51 -0.71
N PHE A 122 5.01 -5.09 -1.33
CA PHE A 122 4.13 -5.98 -2.11
C PHE A 122 4.90 -6.66 -3.23
N TYR A 123 5.69 -5.90 -3.98
CA TYR A 123 6.54 -6.42 -5.05
C TYR A 123 7.53 -7.47 -4.50
N VAL A 124 8.25 -7.14 -3.43
CA VAL A 124 9.25 -8.03 -2.82
C VAL A 124 8.67 -9.32 -2.24
N LEU A 125 7.44 -9.27 -1.71
CA LEU A 125 6.77 -10.45 -1.18
C LEU A 125 6.31 -11.42 -2.28
N HIS A 126 5.99 -10.89 -3.46
CA HIS A 126 5.45 -11.67 -4.59
C HIS A 126 6.50 -12.00 -5.67
N THR A 127 7.71 -11.45 -5.56
CA THR A 127 8.83 -11.77 -6.44
C THR A 127 9.87 -12.61 -5.70
N ILE A 128 10.12 -13.81 -6.20
CA ILE A 128 11.14 -14.71 -5.63
C ILE A 128 12.52 -14.12 -5.95
N PRO A 129 13.43 -13.97 -4.98
CA PRO A 129 14.79 -13.54 -5.26
C PRO A 129 15.43 -14.53 -6.23
N SER A 130 15.83 -14.06 -7.41
CA SER A 130 16.48 -14.84 -8.46
C SER A 130 17.90 -15.32 -8.09
N THR A 131 18.31 -15.19 -6.83
CA THR A 131 19.68 -15.40 -6.34
C THR A 131 19.74 -16.53 -5.31
N LYS A 132 19.23 -17.73 -5.66
CA LYS A 132 19.68 -19.01 -5.08
C LYS A 132 19.80 -20.15 -6.10
N LYS A 133 20.13 -19.83 -7.36
CA LYS A 133 20.71 -20.79 -8.32
C LYS A 133 22.14 -20.37 -8.64
N GLY A 134 23.07 -20.58 -7.70
CA GLY A 134 24.46 -20.24 -7.97
C GLY A 134 25.42 -20.23 -6.77
N SER A 135 25.20 -21.01 -5.71
CA SER A 135 26.29 -21.33 -4.77
C SER A 135 25.95 -22.55 -3.92
N LYS A 136 26.05 -23.73 -4.53
CA LYS A 136 26.35 -24.97 -3.81
C LYS A 136 27.28 -25.81 -4.68
N LYS A 137 28.57 -25.75 -4.31
CA LYS A 137 29.67 -26.67 -4.58
C LYS A 137 30.03 -26.96 -6.05
N SER A 138 31.14 -26.34 -6.46
CA SER A 138 32.09 -26.99 -7.34
C SER A 138 32.59 -28.28 -6.67
N THR A 139 32.15 -29.42 -7.16
CA THR A 139 32.94 -30.66 -7.09
C THR A 139 32.63 -31.50 -8.32
N LYS A 140 33.55 -31.45 -9.29
CA LYS A 140 33.90 -32.46 -10.30
C LYS A 140 32.82 -33.51 -10.68
N LYS A 141 32.43 -33.51 -11.96
CA LYS A 141 32.83 -34.47 -13.02
C LYS A 141 31.67 -34.89 -13.94
N ASP A 142 32.01 -34.97 -15.23
CA ASP A 142 31.38 -35.69 -16.35
C ASP A 142 30.12 -35.12 -17.05
N SER A 143 30.42 -34.47 -18.19
CA SER A 143 29.88 -34.76 -19.53
C SER A 143 28.47 -35.36 -19.67
N SER A 144 27.54 -34.55 -20.18
CA SER A 144 26.73 -34.92 -21.35
C SER A 144 25.96 -33.71 -21.88
N LEU A 145 26.17 -33.47 -23.17
CA LEU A 145 25.41 -32.58 -24.04
C LEU A 145 23.90 -32.83 -23.88
N HIS A 146 23.13 -31.83 -23.45
CA HIS A 146 21.72 -31.72 -23.82
C HIS A 146 21.31 -30.26 -23.87
N VAL A 147 20.94 -29.84 -25.08
CA VAL A 147 20.36 -28.54 -25.42
C VAL A 147 19.16 -28.28 -24.51
N ALA A 148 19.28 -27.29 -23.64
CA ALA A 148 18.17 -26.72 -22.87
C ALA A 148 17.90 -25.29 -23.33
N HIS A 149 17.44 -25.15 -24.58
CA HIS A 149 16.65 -23.99 -24.97
C HIS A 149 15.23 -24.22 -24.45
N HIS A 150 14.91 -23.76 -23.24
CA HIS A 150 13.55 -23.32 -22.91
C HIS A 150 13.50 -22.70 -21.50
N LYS A 151 12.63 -21.68 -21.40
CA LYS A 151 12.02 -21.12 -20.19
C LYS A 151 12.55 -19.77 -19.69
N HIS A 152 12.60 -18.78 -20.59
CA HIS A 152 12.48 -17.36 -20.22
C HIS A 152 11.01 -16.85 -20.14
N ARG A 153 10.02 -17.72 -20.40
CA ARG A 153 8.58 -17.34 -20.46
C ARG A 153 7.86 -17.17 -19.11
N GLY A 154 8.51 -17.46 -17.98
CA GLY A 154 7.85 -17.45 -16.66
C GLY A 154 7.82 -16.11 -15.94
N ARG A 155 8.58 -15.10 -16.41
CA ARG A 155 8.75 -13.84 -15.68
C ARG A 155 7.75 -12.74 -16.09
N HIS A 156 7.25 -12.78 -17.33
CA HIS A 156 6.20 -11.86 -17.80
C HIS A 156 4.85 -12.14 -17.16
N HIS A 157 4.47 -13.42 -17.00
CA HIS A 157 3.14 -13.78 -16.52
C HIS A 157 2.88 -13.38 -15.07
N THR A 158 3.92 -13.41 -14.22
CA THR A 158 3.84 -12.96 -12.82
C THR A 158 3.74 -11.44 -12.68
N HIS A 159 4.32 -10.67 -13.61
CA HIS A 159 4.28 -9.21 -13.56
C HIS A 159 2.87 -8.69 -13.90
N ASP A 160 2.27 -9.23 -14.95
CA ASP A 160 0.91 -8.86 -15.38
C ASP A 160 -0.14 -9.24 -14.32
N GLU A 161 0.08 -10.34 -13.59
CA GLU A 161 -0.81 -10.75 -12.49
C GLU A 161 -0.67 -9.86 -11.24
N ILE A 162 0.55 -9.41 -10.92
CA ILE A 162 0.81 -8.46 -9.83
C ILE A 162 0.17 -7.10 -10.15
N LEU A 163 0.36 -6.62 -11.38
CA LEU A 163 -0.24 -5.37 -11.87
C LEU A 163 -1.77 -5.45 -11.88
N SER A 164 -2.37 -6.55 -12.32
CA SER A 164 -3.84 -6.68 -12.32
C SER A 164 -4.43 -6.72 -10.91
N ARG A 165 -3.77 -7.38 -9.96
CA ARG A 165 -4.18 -7.40 -8.54
C ARG A 165 -4.03 -6.03 -7.88
N LEU A 166 -2.95 -5.30 -8.19
CA LEU A 166 -2.81 -3.92 -7.77
C LEU A 166 -3.94 -3.08 -8.35
N PHE A 167 -4.19 -3.15 -9.67
CA PHE A 167 -5.24 -2.37 -10.32
C PHE A 167 -6.64 -2.66 -9.75
N ALA A 168 -6.95 -3.93 -9.46
CA ALA A 168 -8.20 -4.32 -8.82
C ALA A 168 -8.32 -3.74 -7.40
N SER A 169 -7.24 -3.80 -6.60
CA SER A 169 -7.21 -3.20 -5.26
C SER A 169 -7.35 -1.67 -5.30
N TYR A 170 -6.78 -1.02 -6.32
CA TYR A 170 -6.92 0.41 -6.56
C TYR A 170 -8.34 0.81 -6.93
N ALA A 171 -8.94 0.10 -7.89
CA ALA A 171 -10.31 0.34 -8.32
C ALA A 171 -11.28 0.15 -7.14
N PHE A 172 -11.06 -0.88 -6.32
CA PHE A 172 -11.83 -1.11 -5.11
C PHE A 172 -11.68 0.03 -4.09
N PHE A 173 -10.45 0.48 -3.81
CA PHE A 173 -10.23 1.60 -2.90
C PHE A 173 -10.87 2.89 -3.41
N LEU A 174 -10.70 3.23 -4.70
CA LEU A 174 -11.31 4.41 -5.30
C LEU A 174 -12.84 4.36 -5.20
N LEU A 175 -13.43 3.20 -5.49
CA LEU A 175 -14.86 2.99 -5.32
C LEU A 175 -15.28 3.23 -3.86
N LEU A 176 -14.57 2.63 -2.90
CA LEU A 176 -14.87 2.77 -1.48
C LEU A 176 -14.72 4.22 -1.00
N ALA A 177 -13.68 4.92 -1.45
CA ALA A 177 -13.41 6.31 -1.13
C ALA A 177 -14.45 7.26 -1.72
N CYS A 178 -14.92 7.00 -2.95
CA CYS A 178 -16.01 7.73 -3.59
C CYS A 178 -17.34 7.51 -2.85
N VAL A 179 -17.69 6.25 -2.57
CA VAL A 179 -18.91 5.91 -1.81
C VAL A 179 -18.87 6.56 -0.43
N SER A 180 -17.74 6.47 0.27
CA SER A 180 -17.59 7.04 1.62
C SER A 180 -17.67 8.57 1.60
N TYR A 181 -17.14 9.24 0.57
CA TYR A 181 -17.30 10.69 0.38
C TYR A 181 -18.77 11.07 0.20
N ILE A 182 -19.49 10.36 -0.68
CA ILE A 182 -20.92 10.61 -0.93
C ILE A 182 -21.74 10.42 0.36
N VAL A 183 -21.49 9.35 1.12
CA VAL A 183 -22.16 9.10 2.40
C VAL A 183 -21.85 10.21 3.41
N SER A 184 -20.60 10.67 3.48
CA SER A 184 -20.20 11.76 4.38
C SER A 184 -20.92 13.08 4.04
N GLU A 185 -21.02 13.42 2.76
CA GLU A 185 -21.76 14.61 2.30
C GLU A 185 -23.25 14.53 2.62
N ILE A 186 -23.90 13.38 2.34
CA ILE A 186 -25.32 13.16 2.67
C ILE A 186 -25.55 13.30 4.19
N PHE A 187 -24.66 12.74 5.00
CA PHE A 187 -24.77 12.80 6.46
C PHE A 187 -24.62 14.23 6.99
N MET A 188 -23.67 15.01 6.45
CA MET A 188 -23.49 16.42 6.82
C MET A 188 -24.71 17.27 6.44
N HIS A 189 -25.35 16.97 5.30
CA HIS A 189 -26.59 17.63 4.88
C HIS A 189 -27.83 17.24 5.70
N LEU A 190 -27.85 16.06 6.32
CA LEU A 190 -28.95 15.61 7.19
C LEU A 190 -28.90 16.20 8.59
N ILE A 191 -27.73 16.64 9.05
CA ILE A 191 -27.52 17.16 10.42
C ILE A 191 -27.71 18.68 10.50
N ASN A 192 -27.53 19.39 9.38
CA ASN A 192 -27.79 20.84 9.28
C ASN A 192 -29.23 21.12 8.86
#